data_AF-A0A3C0GDU5-F1
#
_entry.id   AF-A0A3C0GDU5-F1
#
_cell.length_a   1.000
_cell.length_b   1.000
_cell.length_c   1.000
_cell.angle_alpha   90.00
_cell.angle_beta   90.00
_cell.angle_gamma   90.00
#
_symmetry.space_group_name_H-M   'P 1'
#
loop_
_entity.id
_entity.type
_entity.pdbx_description
1 polymer ?
#
loop_
_entity_poly.entity_id
_entity_poly.type
_entity_poly.pdbx_seq_one_letter_code
_entity_poly.pdbx_strand_id
1 'polypeptide(L)'
;MAKTKVYTRRTQIIADFLPNARFRRITLETPRVDSLPSPRGPAPNPGITFDEDTMSLFVDLEIDNVIDDAAARLARGDVLAKESGDIGQPDKDEIQSKFDEALKVCVLVGTTPLADNVLKRVLIRSGGSFQERVRSYKGINNITNSHTIKQALQSLVASVPGEIHLKTSIARPVDGQQSLDSSIEHMRTFDSKGNAVFRMPISFDVQGIPANPDSLCVYAFTFVDFDVFDIEVPPDELAWLNSLYGRMVYNKIIENGQTAAFSMQLLEENGTPWTGTYHQMESGGFMTGRNHSDRSKPLTQIMVPNLKVQDFRAFKRSEKDLYIPHGMPSFLQADMKTKFLKDKRDNHFNSRLEIEHDPVRGNVEFEFVIDQEQILRQNSRFGSTYDKLPNGTRYNVLRPRDYFRLVNVKVLRRRVTERNLGINSLGLPAKDVFDREAPLTVVAETGEPHRIGSHPRASVDTSEF
;
A
#
# COMPACT_ATOMS: atom_id res chain seq x y z
N MET A 1 20.10 8.05 36.02
CA MET A 1 19.10 9.11 36.27
C MET A 1 18.37 9.42 34.98
N ALA A 2 17.12 9.00 34.83
CA ALA A 2 16.28 9.38 33.70
C ALA A 2 15.97 10.88 33.81
N LYS A 3 16.46 11.69 32.86
CA LYS A 3 16.16 13.13 32.84
C LYS A 3 14.71 13.31 32.40
N THR A 4 13.84 13.64 33.35
CA THR A 4 12.45 14.03 33.09
C THR A 4 12.44 15.20 32.12
N LYS A 5 11.84 15.02 30.94
CA LYS A 5 11.67 16.11 29.97
C LYS A 5 10.79 17.19 30.62
N VAL A 6 11.37 18.34 30.95
CA VAL A 6 10.61 19.54 31.32
C VAL A 6 10.07 20.12 30.01
N TYR A 7 8.75 20.06 29.82
CA TYR A 7 8.02 20.64 28.68
C TYR A 7 7.62 22.07 29.03
N THR A 8 7.98 23.04 28.20
CA THR A 8 7.82 24.48 28.49
C THR A 8 6.47 25.08 28.03
N ARG A 9 5.64 24.35 27.28
CA ARG A 9 4.27 24.78 26.89
C ARG A 9 3.30 23.60 26.82
N ARG A 10 2.07 23.77 27.35
CA ARG A 10 0.97 22.76 27.31
C ARG A 10 0.72 22.18 25.91
N THR A 11 0.93 22.95 24.85
CA THR A 11 0.74 22.55 23.44
C THR A 11 1.73 21.49 22.93
N GLN A 12 2.96 21.46 23.45
CA GLN A 12 3.96 20.46 23.06
C GLN A 12 3.68 19.09 23.68
N ILE A 13 2.96 19.06 24.80
CA ILE A 13 2.60 17.84 25.52
C ILE A 13 1.64 17.05 24.63
N ILE A 14 0.41 17.53 24.42
CA ILE A 14 -0.67 16.75 23.79
C ILE A 14 -0.36 16.35 22.34
N ALA A 15 0.25 17.25 21.55
CA ALA A 15 0.47 16.98 20.14
C ALA A 15 1.57 15.93 19.88
N ASP A 16 2.50 15.75 20.81
CA ASP A 16 3.50 14.67 20.75
C ASP A 16 2.91 13.32 21.23
N PHE A 17 1.72 13.31 21.83
CA PHE A 17 0.99 12.09 22.23
C PHE A 17 0.03 11.57 21.15
N LEU A 18 -0.33 12.39 20.16
CA LEU A 18 -1.19 11.91 19.08
C LEU A 18 -0.44 10.90 18.19
N PRO A 19 -1.08 9.79 17.76
CA PRO A 19 -0.45 8.80 16.91
C PRO A 19 0.11 9.41 15.63
N ASN A 20 1.25 8.91 15.16
CA ASN A 20 1.89 9.47 13.97
C ASN A 20 1.41 8.75 12.72
N ALA A 21 0.86 9.48 11.75
CA ALA A 21 0.59 8.94 10.43
C ALA A 21 1.89 8.91 9.60
N ARG A 22 2.07 7.87 8.78
CA ARG A 22 3.16 7.77 7.81
C ARG A 22 2.67 7.21 6.48
N PHE A 23 3.21 7.73 5.38
CA PHE A 23 2.92 7.17 4.06
C PHE A 23 3.63 5.84 3.90
N ARG A 24 2.84 4.80 3.64
CA ARG A 24 3.35 3.51 3.22
C ARG A 24 3.46 3.44 1.71
N ARG A 25 2.40 3.85 1.03
CA ARG A 25 2.30 3.82 -0.42
C ARG A 25 1.30 4.85 -0.91
N ILE A 26 1.57 5.41 -2.08
CA ILE A 26 0.66 6.28 -2.80
C ILE A 26 0.58 5.75 -4.22
N THR A 27 -0.63 5.51 -4.70
CA THR A 27 -0.87 4.88 -6.00
C THR A 27 -1.77 5.75 -6.86
N LEU A 28 -1.34 6.02 -8.09
CA LEU A 28 -2.10 6.76 -9.09
C LEU A 28 -2.67 5.78 -10.11
N GLU A 29 -3.97 5.80 -10.34
CA GLU A 29 -4.61 4.94 -11.34
C GLU A 29 -5.63 5.75 -12.14
N THR A 30 -5.67 5.57 -13.45
CA THR A 30 -6.78 6.07 -14.26
C THR A 30 -8.01 5.18 -13.98
N PRO A 31 -9.20 5.73 -13.69
CA PRO A 31 -10.41 4.96 -13.49
C PRO A 31 -10.60 3.99 -14.65
N ARG A 32 -10.81 2.72 -14.30
CA ARG A 32 -11.05 1.69 -15.30
C ARG A 32 -12.39 1.94 -15.96
N VAL A 33 -12.43 1.84 -17.29
CA VAL A 33 -13.68 1.76 -18.08
C VAL A 33 -14.34 0.36 -17.93
N ASP A 34 -13.75 -0.53 -17.12
CA ASP A 34 -14.07 -1.97 -17.06
C ASP A 34 -15.30 -2.31 -16.20
N SER A 35 -16.40 -1.61 -16.44
CA SER A 35 -17.71 -2.26 -16.47
C SER A 35 -18.27 -2.21 -17.90
N LEU A 36 -17.45 -2.51 -18.91
CA LEU A 36 -18.01 -3.03 -20.15
C LEU A 36 -18.69 -4.35 -19.76
N PRO A 37 -20.03 -4.44 -19.83
CA PRO A 37 -20.73 -5.62 -19.42
C PRO A 37 -20.18 -6.80 -20.21
N SER A 38 -20.04 -7.93 -19.54
CA SER A 38 -19.94 -9.22 -20.22
C SER A 38 -20.96 -9.23 -21.36
N PRO A 39 -20.64 -9.72 -22.58
CA PRO A 39 -21.56 -9.74 -23.72
C PRO A 39 -22.91 -10.42 -23.46
N ARG A 40 -23.09 -11.02 -22.27
CA ARG A 40 -24.28 -11.73 -21.80
C ARG A 40 -24.95 -11.11 -20.56
N GLY A 41 -24.50 -9.94 -20.09
CA GLY A 41 -25.13 -9.21 -18.99
C GLY A 41 -26.21 -8.24 -19.46
N PRO A 42 -27.17 -7.84 -18.60
CA PRO A 42 -28.10 -6.76 -18.92
C PRO A 42 -27.32 -5.48 -19.27
N ALA A 43 -27.85 -4.71 -20.22
CA ALA A 43 -27.24 -3.47 -20.67
C ALA A 43 -26.89 -2.57 -19.48
N PRO A 44 -25.71 -1.92 -19.49
CA PRO A 44 -25.29 -1.08 -18.39
C PRO A 44 -26.22 0.14 -18.30
N ASN A 45 -26.47 0.63 -17.08
CA ASN A 45 -27.25 1.85 -16.89
C ASN A 45 -26.65 2.98 -17.75
N PRO A 46 -27.40 3.58 -18.70
CA PRO A 46 -26.88 4.55 -19.67
C PRO A 46 -26.50 5.92 -19.07
N GLY A 47 -26.21 6.00 -17.78
CA GLY A 47 -25.94 7.25 -17.06
C GLY A 47 -24.57 7.34 -16.37
N ILE A 48 -23.71 6.33 -16.48
CA ILE A 48 -22.34 6.39 -15.92
C ILE A 48 -21.38 6.77 -17.03
N THR A 49 -21.23 8.08 -17.28
CA THR A 49 -20.13 8.61 -18.10
C THR A 49 -18.89 8.68 -17.24
N PHE A 50 -17.85 7.92 -17.59
CA PHE A 50 -16.53 8.07 -16.99
C PHE A 50 -15.87 9.30 -17.58
N ASP A 51 -15.40 10.18 -16.71
CA ASP A 51 -14.63 11.35 -17.12
C ASP A 51 -13.18 10.91 -17.36
N GLU A 52 -12.81 10.73 -18.64
CA GLU A 52 -11.46 10.36 -19.07
C GLU A 52 -10.39 11.35 -18.60
N ASP A 53 -10.80 12.56 -18.19
CA ASP A 53 -9.91 13.61 -17.70
C ASP A 53 -9.61 13.51 -16.20
N THR A 54 -10.10 12.46 -15.53
CA THR A 54 -9.87 12.25 -14.09
C THR A 54 -9.11 10.97 -13.79
N MET A 55 -8.48 10.92 -12.61
CA MET A 55 -7.78 9.78 -12.04
C MET A 55 -8.19 9.55 -10.58
N SER A 56 -7.93 8.33 -10.11
CA SER A 56 -8.05 7.92 -8.71
C SER A 56 -6.68 7.95 -8.04
N LEU A 57 -6.64 8.45 -6.81
CA LEU A 57 -5.46 8.44 -5.95
C LEU A 57 -5.73 7.59 -4.70
N PHE A 58 -4.99 6.50 -4.58
CA PHE A 58 -5.02 5.65 -3.40
C PHE A 58 -3.87 6.00 -2.46
N VAL A 59 -4.20 6.34 -1.21
CA VAL A 59 -3.22 6.70 -0.18
C VAL A 59 -3.26 5.65 0.93
N ASP A 60 -2.21 4.83 1.00
CA ASP A 60 -2.01 3.90 2.10
C ASP A 60 -1.14 4.54 3.17
N LEU A 61 -1.75 4.72 4.32
CA LEU A 61 -1.12 5.20 5.53
C LEU A 61 -0.88 4.05 6.51
N GLU A 62 0.04 4.30 7.40
CA GLU A 62 0.18 3.54 8.62
C GLU A 62 0.20 4.51 9.81
N ILE A 63 -0.43 4.14 10.90
CA ILE A 63 -0.50 4.97 12.10
C ILE A 63 0.27 4.26 13.21
N ASP A 64 1.34 4.90 13.68
CA ASP A 64 2.18 4.43 14.77
C ASP A 64 1.63 4.88 16.13
N ASN A 65 1.75 4.02 17.15
CA ASN A 65 1.38 4.28 18.55
C ASN A 65 -0.11 4.55 18.77
N VAL A 66 -0.95 3.91 17.96
CA VAL A 66 -2.40 4.07 18.06
C VAL A 66 -2.89 3.76 19.46
N ILE A 67 -2.28 2.83 20.21
CA ILE A 67 -2.77 2.24 21.48
C ILE A 67 -2.00 2.74 22.73
N ASP A 68 -1.13 3.74 22.62
CA ASP A 68 -0.31 4.15 23.78
C ASP A 68 -1.18 4.60 24.97
N ASP A 69 -1.02 3.89 26.10
CA ASP A 69 -1.72 4.07 27.36
C ASP A 69 -1.54 5.51 27.90
N ALA A 70 -0.47 6.22 27.48
CA ALA A 70 -0.21 7.61 27.80
C ALA A 70 -1.18 8.61 27.14
N ALA A 71 -1.55 8.41 25.87
CA ALA A 71 -2.57 9.22 25.21
C ALA A 71 -3.95 8.97 25.84
N ALA A 72 -4.24 7.70 26.16
CA ALA A 72 -5.42 7.33 26.92
C ALA A 72 -5.41 7.90 28.35
N ARG A 73 -4.26 8.11 29.00
CA ARG A 73 -4.16 8.77 30.33
C ARG A 73 -4.48 10.27 30.26
N LEU A 74 -4.07 10.95 29.19
CA LEU A 74 -4.46 12.33 28.92
C LEU A 74 -5.97 12.46 28.66
N ALA A 75 -6.55 11.53 27.91
CA ALA A 75 -8.00 11.47 27.67
C ALA A 75 -8.80 11.09 28.94
N ARG A 76 -8.25 10.21 29.80
CA ARG A 76 -8.85 9.76 31.07
C ARG A 76 -8.91 10.82 32.17
N GLY A 77 -8.42 12.04 31.93
CA GLY A 77 -8.76 13.16 32.79
C GLY A 77 -7.87 13.38 34.00
N ASP A 78 -6.58 13.05 34.00
CA ASP A 78 -5.66 13.59 35.04
C ASP A 78 -5.57 15.14 34.99
N VAL A 79 -6.00 15.75 33.88
CA VAL A 79 -6.15 17.21 33.71
C VAL A 79 -7.58 17.70 33.98
N LEU A 80 -8.62 16.91 33.67
CA LEU A 80 -10.03 17.29 33.83
C LEU A 80 -10.62 16.95 35.21
N ALA A 81 -10.17 15.86 35.84
CA ALA A 81 -10.67 15.39 37.14
C ALA A 81 -10.26 16.27 38.33
N LYS A 82 -9.37 17.25 38.13
CA LYS A 82 -8.99 18.21 39.17
C LYS A 82 -9.96 19.39 39.31
N GLU A 83 -10.85 19.63 38.34
CA GLU A 83 -11.79 20.76 38.38
C GLU A 83 -13.25 20.37 38.52
N SER A 84 -13.65 19.13 38.18
CA SER A 84 -15.03 18.66 38.35
C SER A 84 -15.20 17.97 39.71
N GLY A 85 -15.55 18.73 40.75
CA GLY A 85 -15.99 18.16 42.02
C GLY A 85 -17.19 17.21 41.85
N ASP A 86 -17.06 15.98 42.33
CA ASP A 86 -18.13 15.03 42.67
C ASP A 86 -19.19 14.66 41.59
N ILE A 87 -18.88 14.86 40.31
CA ILE A 87 -19.68 14.25 39.23
C ILE A 87 -19.19 12.82 39.04
N GLY A 88 -20.08 11.84 39.25
CA GLY A 88 -19.77 10.40 39.26
C GLY A 88 -18.83 10.00 38.13
N GLN A 89 -17.80 9.22 38.46
CA GLN A 89 -16.75 8.83 37.51
C GLN A 89 -17.39 8.21 36.27
N PRO A 90 -17.27 8.84 35.08
CA PRO A 90 -17.76 8.24 33.85
C PRO A 90 -17.11 6.88 33.62
N ASP A 91 -17.87 5.95 33.05
CA ASP A 91 -17.38 4.61 32.75
C ASP A 91 -16.15 4.72 31.83
N LYS A 92 -15.07 4.03 32.20
CA LYS A 92 -13.80 4.10 31.48
C LYS A 92 -13.95 3.64 30.03
N ASP A 93 -14.84 2.67 29.81
CA ASP A 93 -15.10 2.11 28.49
C ASP A 93 -15.85 3.11 27.61
N GLU A 94 -16.75 3.92 28.19
CA GLU A 94 -17.47 4.98 27.48
C GLU A 94 -16.52 6.10 27.04
N ILE A 95 -15.63 6.56 27.93
CA ILE A 95 -14.64 7.59 27.61
C ILE A 95 -13.69 7.11 26.52
N GLN A 96 -13.23 5.85 26.62
CA GLN A 96 -12.31 5.28 25.65
C GLN A 96 -12.99 5.15 24.28
N SER A 97 -14.26 4.71 24.24
CA SER A 97 -15.04 4.61 23.01
C SER A 97 -15.23 5.98 22.35
N LYS A 98 -15.62 7.01 23.11
CA LYS A 98 -15.73 8.39 22.62
C LYS A 98 -14.40 8.95 22.12
N PHE A 99 -13.30 8.65 22.80
CA PHE A 99 -11.98 9.06 22.33
C PHE A 99 -11.56 8.35 21.05
N ASP A 100 -11.84 7.05 20.94
CA ASP A 100 -11.52 6.27 19.74
C ASP A 100 -12.34 6.73 18.54
N GLU A 101 -13.60 7.11 18.77
CA GLU A 101 -14.43 7.79 17.78
C GLU A 101 -13.86 9.17 17.43
N ALA A 102 -13.46 9.97 18.42
CA ALA A 102 -12.94 11.32 18.22
C ALA A 102 -11.58 11.34 17.51
N LEU A 103 -10.74 10.32 17.69
CA LEU A 103 -9.43 10.26 17.07
C LEU A 103 -9.57 9.95 15.57
N LYS A 104 -9.28 10.94 14.73
CA LYS A 104 -9.39 10.84 13.27
C LYS A 104 -8.02 10.89 12.59
N VAL A 105 -7.96 10.35 11.38
CA VAL A 105 -6.88 10.58 10.42
C VAL A 105 -7.41 11.43 9.28
N CYS A 106 -6.64 12.46 8.95
CA CYS A 106 -6.91 13.39 7.86
C CYS A 106 -5.97 13.12 6.69
N VAL A 107 -6.51 13.13 5.47
CA VAL A 107 -5.75 13.19 4.22
C VAL A 107 -6.22 14.41 3.43
N LEU A 108 -5.29 15.29 3.10
CA LEU A 108 -5.50 16.43 2.20
C LEU A 108 -4.69 16.23 0.93
N VAL A 109 -5.33 16.37 -0.22
CA VAL A 109 -4.70 16.24 -1.53
C VAL A 109 -4.78 17.59 -2.24
N GLY A 110 -3.62 18.17 -2.60
CA GLY A 110 -3.57 19.38 -3.41
C GLY A 110 -3.19 19.04 -4.85
N THR A 111 -4.01 19.45 -5.82
CA THR A 111 -3.90 19.10 -7.25
C THR A 111 -3.30 20.22 -8.13
N THR A 112 -2.90 21.34 -7.51
CA THR A 112 -2.25 22.46 -8.17
C THR A 112 -1.07 23.00 -7.34
N PRO A 113 -0.16 23.80 -7.93
CA PRO A 113 0.89 24.49 -7.17
C PRO A 113 0.31 25.51 -6.18
N LEU A 114 -0.82 26.13 -6.51
CA LEU A 114 -1.51 27.07 -5.62
C LEU A 114 -2.03 26.36 -4.37
N ALA A 115 -2.73 25.23 -4.54
CA ALA A 115 -3.20 24.40 -3.44
C ALA A 115 -2.05 23.89 -2.55
N ASP A 116 -0.94 23.43 -3.14
CA ASP A 116 0.26 23.04 -2.37
C ASP A 116 0.77 24.21 -1.51
N ASN A 117 0.88 25.42 -2.08
CA ASN A 117 1.32 26.61 -1.35
C ASN A 117 0.36 27.03 -0.23
N VAL A 118 -0.95 26.94 -0.47
CA VAL A 118 -1.99 27.18 0.53
C VAL A 118 -1.81 26.20 1.70
N LEU A 119 -1.73 24.91 1.41
CA LEU A 119 -1.58 23.84 2.41
C LEU A 119 -0.27 24.01 3.20
N LYS A 120 0.86 24.31 2.56
CA LYS A 120 2.13 24.61 3.24
C LYS A 120 1.99 25.78 4.20
N ARG A 121 1.38 26.89 3.77
CA ARG A 121 1.21 28.08 4.61
C ARG A 121 0.31 27.83 5.81
N VAL A 122 -0.76 27.07 5.62
CA VAL A 122 -1.76 26.83 6.66
C VAL A 122 -1.30 25.74 7.63
N LEU A 123 -0.65 24.69 7.14
CA LEU A 123 -0.34 23.50 7.94
C LEU A 123 1.11 23.42 8.44
N ILE A 124 2.09 23.94 7.68
CA ILE A 124 3.53 23.84 8.02
C ILE A 124 4.03 25.09 8.76
N ARG A 125 3.47 26.28 8.46
CA ARG A 125 4.03 27.52 9.00
C ARG A 125 3.95 27.56 10.53
N SER A 126 5.10 27.80 11.17
CA SER A 126 5.21 28.02 12.61
C SER A 126 4.61 29.38 13.01
N GLY A 127 3.80 29.38 14.07
CA GLY A 127 3.20 30.59 14.66
C GLY A 127 1.67 30.66 14.51
N GLY A 128 1.02 31.22 15.52
CA GLY A 128 -0.44 31.35 15.62
C GLY A 128 -1.19 30.04 15.82
N SER A 129 -2.49 30.13 16.11
CA SER A 129 -3.40 28.98 16.05
C SER A 129 -3.63 28.55 14.60
N PHE A 130 -4.08 27.31 14.37
CA PHE A 130 -4.43 26.85 13.03
C PHE A 130 -5.51 27.76 12.40
N GLN A 131 -6.51 28.14 13.18
CA GLN A 131 -7.58 29.05 12.76
C GLN A 131 -7.05 30.43 12.37
N GLU A 132 -6.12 31.00 13.13
CA GLU A 132 -5.46 32.25 12.77
C GLU A 132 -4.72 32.15 11.45
N ARG A 133 -4.00 31.03 11.22
CA ARG A 133 -3.30 30.81 9.94
C ARG A 133 -4.26 30.73 8.78
N VAL A 134 -5.36 29.99 8.93
CA VAL A 134 -6.44 29.90 7.95
C VAL A 134 -7.05 31.28 7.67
N ARG A 135 -7.40 32.06 8.72
CA ARG A 135 -7.95 33.42 8.61
C ARG A 135 -6.97 34.42 7.99
N SER A 136 -5.68 34.27 8.25
CA SER A 136 -4.63 35.16 7.72
C SER A 136 -4.40 34.99 6.22
N TYR A 137 -4.90 33.90 5.63
CA TYR A 137 -4.79 33.67 4.20
C TYR A 137 -5.73 34.62 3.44
N LYS A 138 -5.15 35.64 2.80
CA LYS A 138 -5.88 36.59 1.96
C LYS A 138 -6.65 35.82 0.88
N GLY A 139 -7.98 35.93 0.91
CA GLY A 139 -8.88 35.22 -0.02
C GLY A 139 -9.99 34.44 0.67
N ILE A 140 -9.86 34.14 1.98
CA ILE A 140 -10.91 33.44 2.73
C ILE A 140 -11.67 34.38 3.67
N ASN A 141 -12.44 35.29 3.07
CA ASN A 141 -13.17 36.33 3.81
C ASN A 141 -14.35 35.80 4.64
N ASN A 142 -14.70 34.51 4.51
CA ASN A 142 -15.88 33.91 5.14
C ASN A 142 -15.57 32.95 6.31
N ILE A 143 -14.32 32.87 6.80
CA ILE A 143 -13.95 32.00 7.95
C ILE A 143 -14.12 32.73 9.28
N THR A 144 -15.29 33.31 9.49
CA THR A 144 -15.58 34.01 10.75
C THR A 144 -15.94 33.05 11.89
N ASN A 145 -16.49 31.86 11.61
CA ASN A 145 -17.09 31.00 12.66
C ASN A 145 -16.63 29.52 12.68
N SER A 146 -15.46 29.15 12.12
CA SER A 146 -14.99 27.76 12.28
C SER A 146 -14.47 27.53 13.70
N HIS A 147 -15.25 26.80 14.50
CA HIS A 147 -14.91 26.44 15.86
C HIS A 147 -14.06 25.17 15.93
N THR A 148 -14.17 24.30 14.92
CA THR A 148 -13.42 23.02 14.88
C THR A 148 -12.43 22.87 13.74
N ILE A 149 -11.45 21.99 13.94
CA ILE A 149 -10.41 21.71 12.93
C ILE A 149 -11.06 21.18 11.65
N LYS A 150 -12.10 20.35 11.79
CA LYS A 150 -12.91 19.82 10.70
C LYS A 150 -13.57 20.93 9.91
N GLN A 151 -14.25 21.87 10.58
CA GLN A 151 -14.85 23.02 9.92
C GLN A 151 -13.80 23.91 9.24
N ALA A 152 -12.65 24.13 9.88
CA ALA A 152 -11.56 24.92 9.31
C ALA A 152 -10.94 24.24 8.06
N LEU A 153 -10.79 22.91 8.07
CA LEU A 153 -10.35 22.13 6.91
C LEU A 153 -11.40 22.15 5.78
N GLN A 154 -12.68 22.00 6.10
CA GLN A 154 -13.77 22.15 5.13
C GLN A 154 -13.81 23.55 4.51
N SER A 155 -13.59 24.58 5.33
CA SER A 155 -13.53 25.96 4.85
C SER A 155 -12.31 26.20 3.94
N LEU A 156 -11.19 25.55 4.26
CA LEU A 156 -9.99 25.57 3.43
C LEU A 156 -10.25 24.95 2.05
N VAL A 157 -10.91 23.79 2.01
CA VAL A 157 -11.34 23.14 0.77
C VAL A 157 -12.28 24.04 -0.03
N ALA A 158 -13.25 24.66 0.64
CA ALA A 158 -14.20 25.58 0.00
C ALA A 158 -13.54 26.85 -0.55
N SER A 159 -12.36 27.24 -0.02
CA SER A 159 -11.63 28.42 -0.50
C SER A 159 -10.92 28.21 -1.84
N VAL A 160 -10.66 26.96 -2.22
CA VAL A 160 -10.05 26.59 -3.51
C VAL A 160 -10.78 25.37 -4.10
N PRO A 161 -12.03 25.54 -4.57
CA PRO A 161 -12.88 24.43 -5.01
C PRO A 161 -12.24 23.60 -6.12
N GLY A 162 -12.22 22.27 -5.95
CA GLY A 162 -11.67 21.33 -6.93
C GLY A 162 -10.13 21.22 -6.92
N GLU A 163 -9.42 22.08 -6.20
CA GLU A 163 -7.95 22.00 -6.10
C GLU A 163 -7.47 21.28 -4.83
N ILE A 164 -8.30 21.25 -3.78
CA ILE A 164 -8.01 20.57 -2.52
C ILE A 164 -9.09 19.52 -2.25
N HIS A 165 -8.69 18.27 -2.04
CA HIS A 165 -9.58 17.20 -1.62
C HIS A 165 -9.30 16.84 -0.16
N LEU A 166 -10.35 16.75 0.64
CA LEU A 166 -10.29 16.35 2.05
C LEU A 166 -10.96 14.99 2.23
N LYS A 167 -10.24 14.06 2.87
CA LYS A 167 -10.79 12.82 3.39
C LYS A 167 -10.44 12.68 4.86
N THR A 168 -11.38 12.17 5.64
CA THR A 168 -11.17 11.82 7.04
C THR A 168 -11.69 10.42 7.31
N SER A 169 -11.06 9.72 8.24
CA SER A 169 -11.50 8.41 8.72
C SER A 169 -11.22 8.31 10.22
N ILE A 170 -11.91 7.41 10.92
CA ILE A 170 -11.59 7.09 12.30
C ILE A 170 -10.22 6.42 12.34
N ALA A 171 -9.37 6.82 13.27
CA ALA A 171 -8.00 6.30 13.41
C ALA A 171 -7.96 4.92 14.09
N ARG A 172 -9.04 4.54 14.79
CA ARG A 172 -9.26 3.24 15.43
C ARG A 172 -10.63 2.70 15.03
N PRO A 173 -10.78 1.43 14.66
CA PRO A 173 -12.10 0.85 14.44
C PRO A 173 -12.86 0.77 15.76
N VAL A 174 -14.12 1.21 15.76
CA VAL A 174 -14.98 1.31 16.95
C VAL A 174 -15.67 -0.02 17.27
N ASP A 175 -15.79 -0.93 16.28
CA ASP A 175 -16.60 -2.14 16.41
C ASP A 175 -15.78 -3.41 16.68
N GLY A 176 -15.96 -3.95 17.89
CA GLY A 176 -15.68 -5.34 18.26
C GLY A 176 -14.37 -5.59 19.00
N GLN A 177 -14.41 -5.58 20.35
CA GLN A 177 -13.29 -5.95 21.23
C GLN A 177 -12.58 -7.24 20.77
N GLN A 178 -13.32 -8.28 20.36
CA GLN A 178 -12.74 -9.56 19.95
C GLN A 178 -11.98 -9.51 18.60
N SER A 179 -12.43 -8.67 17.66
CA SER A 179 -11.73 -8.44 16.39
C SER A 179 -10.50 -7.57 16.60
N LEU A 180 -10.61 -6.59 17.50
CA LEU A 180 -9.54 -5.68 17.85
C LEU A 180 -8.39 -6.43 18.53
N ASP A 181 -8.64 -7.24 19.57
CA ASP A 181 -7.59 -7.97 20.30
C ASP A 181 -6.78 -8.90 19.40
N SER A 182 -7.48 -9.65 18.53
CA SER A 182 -6.83 -10.52 17.55
C SER A 182 -6.04 -9.71 16.51
N SER A 183 -6.56 -8.56 16.08
CA SER A 183 -5.88 -7.68 15.12
C SER A 183 -4.70 -6.93 15.76
N ILE A 184 -4.79 -6.61 17.05
CA ILE A 184 -3.77 -5.89 17.83
C ILE A 184 -2.47 -6.69 17.88
N GLU A 185 -2.54 -8.00 18.08
CA GLU A 185 -1.34 -8.86 18.02
C GLU A 185 -0.69 -8.83 16.63
N HIS A 186 -1.48 -8.83 15.56
CA HIS A 186 -0.98 -8.76 14.18
C HIS A 186 -0.46 -7.36 13.79
N MET A 187 -0.96 -6.31 14.45
CA MET A 187 -0.51 -4.92 14.29
C MET A 187 0.69 -4.58 15.18
N ARG A 188 1.04 -5.45 16.12
CA ARG A 188 2.18 -5.25 17.03
C ARG A 188 3.48 -5.47 16.28
N THR A 189 4.32 -4.45 16.31
CA THR A 189 5.71 -4.50 15.84
C THR A 189 6.65 -4.08 16.96
N PHE A 190 7.95 -4.19 16.74
CA PHE A 190 8.95 -3.72 17.70
C PHE A 190 9.81 -2.65 17.04
N ASP A 191 10.01 -1.53 17.75
CA ASP A 191 10.95 -0.50 17.31
C ASP A 191 12.41 -0.99 17.46
N SER A 192 13.37 -0.16 17.03
CA SER A 192 14.80 -0.49 17.13
C SER A 192 15.32 -0.65 18.56
N LYS A 193 14.51 -0.30 19.57
CA LYS A 193 14.80 -0.44 21.00
C LYS A 193 14.05 -1.62 21.63
N GLY A 194 13.29 -2.39 20.85
CA GLY A 194 12.50 -3.51 21.34
C GLY A 194 11.20 -3.10 22.03
N ASN A 195 10.75 -1.85 21.93
CA ASN A 195 9.45 -1.43 22.45
C ASN A 195 8.34 -1.89 21.49
N ALA A 196 7.24 -2.39 22.05
CA ALA A 196 6.06 -2.71 21.25
C ALA A 196 5.45 -1.43 20.66
N VAL A 197 5.27 -1.40 19.35
CA VAL A 197 4.62 -0.32 18.60
C VAL A 197 3.48 -0.93 17.79
N PHE A 198 2.27 -0.41 17.98
CA PHE A 198 1.10 -0.84 17.23
C PHE A 198 0.95 0.00 15.98
N ARG A 199 0.82 -0.69 14.84
CA ARG A 199 0.82 -0.12 13.50
C ARG A 199 -0.48 -0.46 12.79
N MET A 200 -1.32 0.55 12.62
CA MET A 200 -2.62 0.36 11.96
C MET A 200 -2.56 0.84 10.51
N PRO A 201 -2.81 -0.04 9.53
CA PRO A 201 -2.93 0.38 8.13
C PRO A 201 -4.29 1.07 7.90
N ILE A 202 -4.29 2.21 7.21
CA ILE A 202 -5.50 2.89 6.74
C ILE A 202 -5.32 3.27 5.28
N SER A 203 -6.34 3.03 4.46
CA SER A 203 -6.33 3.38 3.03
C SER A 203 -7.41 4.41 2.74
N PHE A 204 -7.07 5.38 1.90
CA PHE A 204 -7.99 6.39 1.38
C PHE A 204 -8.07 6.28 -0.14
N ASP A 205 -9.29 6.38 -0.66
CA ASP A 205 -9.56 6.54 -2.09
C ASP A 205 -10.04 7.97 -2.36
N VAL A 206 -9.25 8.70 -3.16
CA VAL A 206 -9.54 10.06 -3.57
C VAL A 206 -9.79 10.08 -5.08
N GLN A 207 -11.06 10.25 -5.43
CA GLN A 207 -11.56 10.30 -6.79
C GLN A 207 -11.64 11.73 -7.32
N GLY A 208 -11.70 11.88 -8.64
CA GLY A 208 -11.87 13.17 -9.31
C GLY A 208 -10.62 14.05 -9.31
N ILE A 209 -9.43 13.45 -9.19
CA ILE A 209 -8.17 14.17 -9.38
C ILE A 209 -7.97 14.35 -10.90
N PRO A 210 -7.47 15.50 -11.41
CA PRO A 210 -7.15 15.62 -12.84
C PRO A 210 -6.18 14.53 -13.29
N ALA A 211 -6.37 13.94 -14.48
CA ALA A 211 -5.54 12.83 -14.97
C ALA A 211 -4.07 13.23 -15.19
N ASN A 212 -3.84 14.47 -15.61
CA ASN A 212 -2.51 15.03 -15.89
C ASN A 212 -2.29 16.33 -15.09
N PRO A 213 -2.21 16.28 -13.76
CA PRO A 213 -2.03 17.49 -12.97
C PRO A 213 -0.58 17.96 -13.07
N ASP A 214 -0.35 19.27 -13.16
CA ASP A 214 1.00 19.84 -13.14
C ASP A 214 1.68 19.65 -11.77
N SER A 215 0.88 19.56 -10.70
CA SER A 215 1.36 19.38 -9.33
C SER A 215 0.39 18.52 -8.54
N LEU A 216 0.88 17.51 -7.85
CA LEU A 216 0.07 16.71 -6.94
C LEU A 216 0.84 16.48 -5.65
N CYS A 217 0.20 16.73 -4.51
CA CYS A 217 0.79 16.52 -3.20
C CYS A 217 -0.25 15.98 -2.22
N VAL A 218 0.24 15.25 -1.21
CA VAL A 218 -0.59 14.70 -0.15
C VAL A 218 -0.01 15.07 1.20
N TYR A 219 -0.90 15.48 2.09
CA TYR A 219 -0.65 15.72 3.50
C TYR A 219 -1.48 14.72 4.29
N ALA A 220 -0.89 14.14 5.33
CA ALA A 220 -1.63 13.29 6.26
C ALA A 220 -1.21 13.57 7.71
N PHE A 221 -2.17 13.54 8.62
CA PHE A 221 -1.96 13.70 10.06
C PHE A 221 -3.14 13.15 10.84
N THR A 222 -2.96 12.96 12.13
CA THR A 222 -4.02 12.60 13.07
C THR A 222 -4.51 13.84 13.83
N PHE A 223 -5.77 13.86 14.23
CA PHE A 223 -6.33 14.92 15.07
C PHE A 223 -7.48 14.36 15.93
N VAL A 224 -7.89 15.12 16.94
CA VAL A 224 -9.05 14.78 17.78
C VAL A 224 -10.20 15.67 17.37
N ASP A 225 -11.31 15.06 16.95
CA ASP A 225 -12.56 15.72 16.61
C ASP A 225 -13.33 15.99 17.91
N PHE A 226 -13.12 17.17 18.49
CA PHE A 226 -13.73 17.51 19.78
C PHE A 226 -15.25 17.68 19.71
N ASP A 227 -15.84 17.78 18.51
CA ASP A 227 -17.29 17.79 18.29
C ASP A 227 -17.96 16.47 18.73
N VAL A 228 -17.18 15.39 18.86
CA VAL A 228 -17.67 14.09 19.35
C VAL A 228 -17.94 14.13 20.86
N PHE A 229 -17.26 15.00 21.59
CA PHE A 229 -17.52 15.17 23.00
C PHE A 229 -18.55 16.26 23.23
N ASP A 230 -19.57 15.96 24.02
CA ASP A 230 -20.57 16.93 24.46
C ASP A 230 -20.01 17.77 25.63
N ILE A 231 -18.97 18.57 25.35
CA ILE A 231 -18.27 19.37 26.37
C ILE A 231 -18.60 20.84 26.16
N GLU A 232 -19.15 21.47 27.20
CA GLU A 232 -19.29 22.93 27.27
C GLU A 232 -17.93 23.58 27.54
N VAL A 233 -17.17 23.87 26.47
CA VAL A 233 -15.86 24.53 26.54
C VAL A 233 -15.98 25.98 26.04
N PRO A 234 -15.33 26.97 26.69
CA PRO A 234 -15.25 28.33 26.15
C PRO A 234 -14.70 28.33 24.70
N PRO A 235 -15.21 29.18 23.80
CA PRO A 235 -14.81 29.16 22.38
C PRO A 235 -13.30 29.26 22.13
N ASP A 236 -12.57 30.01 22.95
CA ASP A 236 -11.12 30.18 22.84
C ASP A 236 -10.35 28.88 23.18
N GLU A 237 -10.83 28.13 24.17
CA GLU A 237 -10.24 26.85 24.57
C GLU A 237 -10.62 25.74 23.58
N LEU A 238 -11.85 25.74 23.06
CA LEU A 238 -12.24 24.84 21.98
C LEU A 238 -11.43 25.11 20.70
N ALA A 239 -11.20 26.39 20.36
CA ALA A 239 -10.32 26.75 19.26
C ALA A 239 -8.89 26.26 19.49
N TRP A 240 -8.39 26.38 20.73
CA TRP A 240 -7.09 25.85 21.10
C TRP A 240 -7.01 24.32 20.98
N LEU A 241 -7.98 23.58 21.51
CA LEU A 241 -8.06 22.11 21.41
C LEU A 241 -8.08 21.65 19.95
N ASN A 242 -8.84 22.35 19.11
CA ASN A 242 -8.91 22.10 17.68
C ASN A 242 -7.63 22.49 16.92
N SER A 243 -6.70 23.22 17.52
CA SER A 243 -5.39 23.46 16.92
C SER A 243 -4.43 22.27 17.11
N LEU A 244 -4.83 21.25 17.89
CA LEU A 244 -4.00 20.09 18.20
C LEU A 244 -4.14 19.02 17.12
N TYR A 245 -3.04 18.80 16.41
CA TYR A 245 -2.88 17.68 15.50
C TYR A 245 -1.53 16.99 15.72
N GLY A 246 -1.52 15.69 15.42
CA GLY A 246 -0.34 14.85 15.45
C GLY A 246 0.68 15.29 14.41
N ARG A 247 1.76 14.53 14.26
CA ARG A 247 2.75 14.84 13.25
C ARG A 247 2.12 14.81 11.87
N MET A 248 2.35 15.89 11.13
CA MET A 248 2.01 15.94 9.72
C MET A 248 3.12 15.35 8.87
N VAL A 249 2.74 14.45 7.98
CA VAL A 249 3.59 13.94 6.90
C VAL A 249 3.15 14.54 5.58
N TYR A 250 4.14 14.81 4.73
CA TYR A 250 3.97 15.41 3.41
C TYR A 250 4.68 14.57 2.36
N ASN A 251 4.05 14.40 1.20
CA ASN A 251 4.69 13.84 0.03
C ASN A 251 4.28 14.62 -1.23
N LYS A 252 5.28 15.11 -1.97
CA LYS A 252 5.10 15.58 -3.34
C LYS A 252 5.07 14.36 -4.25
N ILE A 253 4.01 14.22 -5.04
CA ILE A 253 3.77 13.07 -5.92
C ILE A 253 4.04 13.44 -7.37
N ILE A 254 3.52 14.58 -7.82
CA ILE A 254 3.77 15.13 -9.16
C ILE A 254 4.29 16.56 -9.01
N GLU A 255 5.32 16.89 -9.78
CA GLU A 255 5.92 18.22 -9.89
C GLU A 255 6.26 18.49 -11.36
N ASN A 256 5.75 19.60 -11.89
CA ASN A 256 5.86 19.98 -13.31
C ASN A 256 5.36 18.86 -14.26
N GLY A 257 4.23 18.24 -13.91
CA GLY A 257 3.60 17.16 -14.68
C GLY A 257 4.31 15.80 -14.60
N GLN A 258 5.45 15.72 -13.93
CA GLN A 258 6.24 14.49 -13.78
C GLN A 258 6.16 13.93 -12.36
N THR A 259 6.21 12.61 -12.23
CA THR A 259 6.28 11.94 -10.93
C THR A 259 7.54 12.39 -10.18
N ALA A 260 7.38 12.84 -8.93
CA ALA A 260 8.48 13.29 -8.09
C ALA A 260 9.40 12.10 -7.75
N ALA A 261 10.50 11.98 -8.49
CA ALA A 261 11.42 10.84 -8.41
C ALA A 261 12.15 10.74 -7.07
N PHE A 262 12.27 11.85 -6.34
CA PHE A 262 13.00 11.93 -5.07
C PHE A 262 12.13 12.50 -3.95
N SER A 263 12.42 12.07 -2.74
CA SER A 263 11.82 12.54 -1.50
C SER A 263 12.91 13.01 -0.54
N MET A 264 12.59 14.00 0.28
CA MET A 264 13.50 14.51 1.29
C MET A 264 13.54 13.56 2.49
N GLN A 265 14.74 13.23 2.96
CA GLN A 265 14.96 12.58 4.25
C GLN A 265 15.90 13.45 5.09
N LEU A 266 15.60 13.52 6.39
CA LEU A 266 16.42 14.24 7.36
C LEU A 266 17.23 13.23 8.16
N LEU A 267 18.50 13.53 8.37
CA LEU A 267 19.44 12.71 9.14
C LEU A 267 19.90 13.46 10.38
N GLU A 268 20.10 12.73 11.47
CA GLU A 268 20.88 13.19 12.61
C GLU A 268 22.37 13.28 12.25
N GLU A 269 23.17 13.89 13.14
CA GLU A 269 24.63 14.04 12.99
C GLU A 269 25.37 12.70 12.79
N ASN A 270 24.85 11.61 13.37
CA ASN A 270 25.39 10.25 13.21
C ASN A 270 24.97 9.56 11.90
N GLY A 271 24.27 10.28 11.00
CA GLY A 271 23.74 9.75 9.73
C GLY A 271 22.47 8.91 9.86
N THR A 272 21.90 8.73 11.05
CA THR A 272 20.65 7.97 11.22
C THR A 272 19.44 8.80 10.78
N PRO A 273 18.44 8.19 10.13
CA PRO A 273 17.23 8.90 9.76
C PRO A 273 16.46 9.47 10.95
N TRP A 274 16.20 10.78 10.91
CA TRP A 274 15.36 11.45 11.90
C TRP A 274 13.88 11.18 11.61
N THR A 275 13.26 10.43 12.49
CA THR A 275 11.83 10.11 12.43
C THR A 275 10.99 10.99 13.35
N GLY A 276 11.57 11.96 14.07
CA GLY A 276 10.85 12.86 14.95
C GLY A 276 10.24 14.08 14.24
N THR A 277 9.69 14.99 15.04
CA THR A 277 9.25 16.32 14.57
C THR A 277 10.46 17.17 14.20
N TYR A 278 10.30 18.06 13.23
CA TYR A 278 11.34 18.99 12.80
C TYR A 278 10.69 20.32 12.38
N HIS A 279 11.51 21.37 12.31
CA HIS A 279 11.13 22.67 11.75
C HIS A 279 12.26 23.20 10.88
N GLN A 280 11.91 24.09 9.95
CA GLN A 280 12.87 24.81 9.13
C GLN A 280 13.21 26.14 9.79
N MET A 281 14.50 26.45 9.89
CA MET A 281 15.03 27.73 10.36
C MET A 281 14.88 28.80 9.27
N GLU A 282 14.94 30.07 9.65
CA GLU A 282 14.95 31.19 8.68
C GLU A 282 16.14 31.10 7.69
N SER A 283 17.25 30.50 8.12
CA SER A 283 18.42 30.20 7.27
C SER A 283 18.17 29.08 6.25
N GLY A 284 17.00 28.43 6.27
CA GLY A 284 16.65 27.30 5.42
C GLY A 284 17.07 25.93 5.94
N GLY A 285 17.93 25.86 6.97
CA GLY A 285 18.34 24.61 7.61
C GLY A 285 17.21 23.94 8.41
N PHE A 286 17.32 22.63 8.65
CA PHE A 286 16.33 21.89 9.43
C PHE A 286 16.86 21.58 10.82
N MET A 287 15.99 21.63 11.83
CA MET A 287 16.32 21.27 13.20
C MET A 287 15.25 20.39 13.83
N THR A 288 15.62 19.57 14.82
CA THR A 288 14.71 18.72 15.57
C THR A 288 13.70 19.54 16.38
N GLY A 289 12.50 19.00 16.55
CA GLY A 289 11.39 19.62 17.30
C GLY A 289 10.49 20.47 16.42
N ARG A 290 9.27 20.77 16.88
CA ARG A 290 8.28 21.58 16.13
C ARG A 290 8.63 23.07 16.06
N ASN A 291 9.36 23.58 17.05
CA ASN A 291 9.78 24.97 17.16
C ASN A 291 11.25 25.03 17.54
N HIS A 292 11.89 26.16 17.24
CA HIS A 292 13.26 26.42 17.66
C HIS A 292 13.38 26.49 19.18
N SER A 293 14.42 25.84 19.72
CA SER A 293 14.75 25.85 21.15
C SER A 293 16.22 25.52 21.34
N ASP A 294 16.78 25.82 22.52
CA ASP A 294 18.18 25.48 22.87
C ASP A 294 18.46 23.98 22.86
N ARG A 295 17.41 23.13 22.85
CA ARG A 295 17.52 21.67 22.77
C ARG A 295 17.40 21.15 21.34
N SER A 296 17.06 22.00 20.38
CA SER A 296 16.95 21.61 18.98
C SER A 296 18.33 21.30 18.43
N LYS A 297 18.45 20.15 17.77
CA LYS A 297 19.68 19.72 17.08
C LYS A 297 19.54 19.96 15.58
N PRO A 298 20.61 20.35 14.88
CA PRO A 298 20.59 20.46 13.43
C PRO A 298 20.35 19.08 12.78
N LEU A 299 19.71 19.08 11.62
CA LEU A 299 19.44 17.92 10.80
C LEU A 299 20.04 18.12 9.41
N THR A 300 20.63 17.06 8.86
CA THR A 300 21.16 17.06 7.49
C THR A 300 20.08 16.59 6.53
N GLN A 301 19.79 17.41 5.52
CA GLN A 301 18.85 17.03 4.46
C GLN A 301 19.56 16.21 3.38
N ILE A 302 18.97 15.09 2.98
CA ILE A 302 19.35 14.32 1.81
C ILE A 302 18.14 14.05 0.91
N MET A 303 18.40 13.81 -0.38
CA MET A 303 17.37 13.38 -1.34
C MET A 303 17.51 11.88 -1.59
N VAL A 304 16.42 11.13 -1.41
CA VAL A 304 16.37 9.68 -1.62
C VAL A 304 15.31 9.34 -2.67
N PRO A 305 15.45 8.23 -3.42
CA PRO A 305 14.41 7.81 -4.36
C PRO A 305 13.03 7.69 -3.69
N ASN A 306 11.98 8.23 -4.33
CA ASN A 306 10.62 8.22 -3.79
C ASN A 306 9.89 6.92 -4.15
N LEU A 307 10.29 5.82 -3.53
CA LEU A 307 9.73 4.48 -3.79
C LEU A 307 8.28 4.31 -3.30
N LYS A 308 7.75 5.28 -2.55
CA LYS A 308 6.38 5.25 -2.02
C LYS A 308 5.34 5.54 -3.10
N VAL A 309 5.71 6.27 -4.15
CA VAL A 309 4.81 6.68 -5.22
C VAL A 309 4.85 5.64 -6.34
N GLN A 310 3.70 5.09 -6.68
CA GLN A 310 3.51 4.15 -7.79
C GLN A 310 2.55 4.77 -8.79
N ASP A 311 3.04 5.08 -9.98
CA ASP A 311 2.25 5.70 -11.04
C ASP A 311 1.83 4.63 -12.06
N PHE A 312 0.54 4.29 -12.08
CA PHE A 312 -0.03 3.35 -13.04
C PHE A 312 -0.90 4.05 -14.11
N ARG A 313 -0.85 5.37 -14.24
CA ARG A 313 -1.66 6.08 -15.26
C ARG A 313 -1.32 5.67 -16.69
N ALA A 314 -0.04 5.41 -16.95
CA ALA A 314 0.44 4.89 -18.23
C ALA A 314 0.21 3.38 -18.40
N PHE A 315 -0.23 2.68 -17.34
CA PHE A 315 -0.34 1.23 -17.28
C PHE A 315 -1.80 0.81 -17.15
N LYS A 316 -2.42 0.35 -18.25
CA LYS A 316 -3.67 -0.41 -18.16
C LYS A 316 -3.37 -1.73 -17.46
N ARG A 317 -3.55 -1.80 -16.13
CA ARG A 317 -3.48 -3.06 -15.38
C ARG A 317 -4.44 -4.05 -16.03
N SER A 318 -3.93 -5.17 -16.51
CA SER A 318 -4.81 -6.31 -16.80
C SER A 318 -5.49 -6.72 -15.48
N GLU A 319 -6.76 -7.16 -15.52
CA GLU A 319 -7.52 -7.59 -14.32
C GLU A 319 -6.76 -8.55 -13.39
N LYS A 320 -5.73 -9.20 -13.92
CA LYS A 320 -4.90 -10.21 -13.25
C LYS A 320 -3.76 -9.63 -12.39
N ASP A 321 -3.40 -8.35 -12.51
CA ASP A 321 -2.27 -7.78 -11.76
C ASP A 321 -2.71 -7.01 -10.50
N LEU A 322 -3.61 -7.61 -9.71
CA LEU A 322 -4.00 -7.07 -8.39
C LEU A 322 -2.85 -7.28 -7.39
N TYR A 323 -2.05 -6.22 -7.20
CA TYR A 323 -1.06 -6.20 -6.14
C TYR A 323 -1.75 -6.22 -4.76
N ILE A 324 -1.48 -7.27 -4.00
CA ILE A 324 -1.93 -7.39 -2.60
C ILE A 324 -0.83 -6.82 -1.71
N PRO A 325 -1.09 -5.79 -0.89
CA PRO A 325 -0.09 -5.25 0.03
C PRO A 325 0.47 -6.33 0.95
N HIS A 326 1.81 -6.48 0.99
CA HIS A 326 2.51 -7.37 1.91
C HIS A 326 2.28 -6.93 3.37
N GLY A 327 1.23 -7.43 4.01
CA GLY A 327 0.88 -7.10 5.39
C GLY A 327 -0.62 -7.05 5.69
N MET A 328 -1.48 -7.24 4.70
CA MET A 328 -2.91 -7.44 4.97
C MET A 328 -3.11 -8.82 5.63
N PRO A 329 -3.86 -8.94 6.73
CA PRO A 329 -4.13 -10.22 7.38
C PRO A 329 -4.73 -11.26 6.41
N SER A 330 -4.37 -12.53 6.55
CA SER A 330 -4.74 -13.61 5.61
C SER A 330 -6.26 -13.79 5.44
N PHE A 331 -7.07 -13.44 6.45
CA PHE A 331 -8.54 -13.55 6.38
C PHE A 331 -9.17 -12.52 5.43
N LEU A 332 -8.62 -11.30 5.32
CA LEU A 332 -9.04 -10.31 4.31
C LEU A 332 -8.56 -10.67 2.90
N GLN A 333 -7.60 -11.61 2.78
CA GLN A 333 -7.06 -12.07 1.51
C GLN A 333 -7.72 -13.35 0.99
N ALA A 334 -8.57 -14.03 1.78
CA ALA A 334 -9.04 -15.39 1.48
C ALA A 334 -9.84 -15.46 0.17
N ASP A 335 -10.68 -14.47 -0.11
CA ASP A 335 -11.48 -14.40 -1.34
C ASP A 335 -10.67 -13.91 -2.55
N MET A 336 -9.57 -13.17 -2.31
CA MET A 336 -8.71 -12.64 -3.37
C MET A 336 -7.63 -13.62 -3.84
N LYS A 337 -6.97 -14.32 -2.90
CA LYS A 337 -5.96 -15.35 -3.20
C LYS A 337 -6.56 -16.53 -3.98
N THR A 338 -7.82 -16.84 -3.71
CA THR A 338 -8.45 -18.02 -4.31
C THR A 338 -8.76 -17.82 -5.78
N LYS A 339 -9.10 -16.63 -6.30
CA LYS A 339 -9.29 -16.47 -7.77
C LYS A 339 -7.97 -16.57 -8.54
N PHE A 340 -6.89 -15.96 -8.06
CA PHE A 340 -5.62 -15.89 -8.79
C PHE A 340 -4.86 -17.23 -8.82
N LEU A 341 -4.98 -18.04 -7.77
CA LEU A 341 -4.38 -19.38 -7.68
C LEU A 341 -5.34 -20.50 -8.13
N LYS A 342 -6.66 -20.24 -8.23
CA LYS A 342 -7.65 -21.18 -8.80
C LYS A 342 -7.93 -21.00 -10.29
N ASP A 343 -7.26 -20.07 -10.98
CA ASP A 343 -6.84 -20.35 -12.36
C ASP A 343 -5.86 -21.53 -12.27
N LYS A 344 -6.37 -22.72 -11.92
CA LYS A 344 -5.73 -24.00 -12.18
C LYS A 344 -5.27 -23.86 -13.61
N ARG A 345 -3.97 -23.94 -13.84
CA ARG A 345 -3.42 -24.01 -15.18
C ARG A 345 -3.93 -25.32 -15.78
N ASP A 346 -5.15 -25.39 -16.25
CA ASP A 346 -5.69 -26.60 -16.84
C ASP A 346 -4.69 -27.02 -17.93
N ASN A 347 -4.11 -28.22 -17.79
CA ASN A 347 -2.97 -28.75 -18.56
C ASN A 347 -1.54 -28.47 -18.04
N HIS A 348 -1.29 -28.48 -16.73
CA HIS A 348 0.08 -28.65 -16.20
C HIS A 348 0.31 -30.09 -15.71
N PHE A 349 1.52 -30.58 -15.92
CA PHE A 349 2.05 -31.81 -15.34
C PHE A 349 3.33 -31.47 -14.57
N ASN A 350 3.69 -32.33 -13.62
CA ASN A 350 4.92 -32.22 -12.87
C ASN A 350 6.07 -32.23 -13.86
N SER A 351 6.77 -31.12 -13.91
CA SER A 351 7.96 -30.93 -14.71
C SER A 351 8.99 -30.18 -13.88
N ARG A 352 10.26 -30.52 -14.10
CA ARG A 352 11.41 -29.86 -13.49
C ARG A 352 12.28 -29.32 -14.60
N LEU A 353 12.81 -28.13 -14.38
CA LEU A 353 13.87 -27.55 -15.20
C LEU A 353 15.16 -27.65 -14.41
N GLU A 354 16.13 -28.37 -14.96
CA GLU A 354 17.51 -28.37 -14.52
C GLU A 354 18.31 -27.45 -15.41
N ILE A 355 19.15 -26.62 -14.78
CA ILE A 355 19.95 -25.62 -15.47
C ILE A 355 21.39 -25.87 -15.06
N GLU A 356 22.22 -26.17 -16.05
CA GLU A 356 23.66 -26.26 -15.88
C GLU A 356 24.32 -25.10 -16.63
N HIS A 357 25.27 -24.42 -15.98
CA HIS A 357 25.98 -23.30 -16.57
C HIS A 357 27.47 -23.64 -16.61
N ASP A 358 28.06 -23.62 -17.81
CA ASP A 358 29.49 -23.73 -18.02
C ASP A 358 30.10 -22.32 -17.98
N PRO A 359 30.73 -21.89 -16.87
CA PRO A 359 31.28 -20.55 -16.75
C PRO A 359 32.50 -20.31 -17.65
N VAL A 360 33.15 -21.37 -18.16
CA VAL A 360 34.34 -21.25 -19.01
C VAL A 360 33.93 -21.01 -20.47
N ARG A 361 32.91 -21.74 -20.94
CA ARG A 361 32.40 -21.59 -22.32
C ARG A 361 31.25 -20.59 -22.45
N GLY A 362 30.65 -20.17 -21.33
CA GLY A 362 29.46 -19.31 -21.31
C GLY A 362 28.20 -20.01 -21.83
N ASN A 363 28.20 -21.33 -21.88
CA ASN A 363 27.05 -22.11 -22.33
C ASN A 363 26.09 -22.35 -21.16
N VAL A 364 24.79 -22.34 -21.47
CA VAL A 364 23.73 -22.74 -20.54
C VAL A 364 23.04 -23.95 -21.13
N GLU A 365 23.03 -25.05 -20.39
CA GLU A 365 22.30 -26.27 -20.71
C GLU A 365 21.00 -26.32 -19.90
N PHE A 366 19.91 -26.63 -20.60
CA PHE A 366 18.57 -26.73 -20.02
C PHE A 366 18.07 -28.16 -20.19
N GLU A 367 17.84 -28.85 -19.08
CA GLU A 367 17.24 -30.18 -19.07
C GLU A 367 15.82 -30.10 -18.53
N PHE A 368 14.86 -30.53 -19.35
CA PHE A 368 13.44 -30.56 -18.99
C PHE A 368 13.05 -31.99 -18.63
N VAL A 369 12.78 -32.23 -17.35
CA VAL A 369 12.31 -33.53 -16.84
C VAL A 369 10.80 -33.49 -16.68
N ILE A 370 10.11 -34.51 -17.20
CA ILE A 370 8.66 -34.56 -17.28
C ILE A 370 8.14 -35.86 -16.68
N ASP A 371 7.11 -35.77 -15.82
CA ASP A 371 6.43 -36.93 -15.24
C ASP A 371 5.41 -37.53 -16.23
N GLN A 372 5.85 -38.55 -16.97
CA GLN A 372 5.02 -39.26 -17.95
C GLN A 372 3.86 -40.03 -17.30
N GLU A 373 4.06 -40.56 -16.09
CA GLU A 373 3.04 -41.31 -15.36
C GLU A 373 1.86 -40.41 -15.02
N GLN A 374 2.14 -39.20 -14.55
CA GLN A 374 1.11 -38.20 -14.27
C GLN A 374 0.34 -37.81 -15.53
N ILE A 375 1.03 -37.55 -16.65
CA ILE A 375 0.38 -37.20 -17.92
C ILE A 375 -0.58 -38.32 -18.35
N LEU A 376 -0.13 -39.58 -18.26
CA LEU A 376 -0.99 -40.72 -18.61
C LEU A 376 -2.19 -40.85 -17.67
N ARG A 377 -2.00 -40.65 -16.35
CA ARG A 377 -3.10 -40.74 -15.38
C ARG A 377 -4.12 -39.60 -15.51
N GLN A 378 -3.67 -38.38 -15.72
CA GLN A 378 -4.50 -37.17 -15.58
C GLN A 378 -4.97 -36.61 -16.92
N ASN A 379 -4.22 -36.85 -18.01
CA ASN A 379 -4.48 -36.24 -19.32
C ASN A 379 -4.78 -37.27 -20.42
N SER A 380 -4.87 -38.58 -20.08
CA SER A 380 -5.28 -39.63 -21.01
C SER A 380 -6.66 -40.19 -20.68
N ARG A 381 -7.37 -40.68 -21.71
CA ARG A 381 -8.61 -41.46 -21.55
C ARG A 381 -8.40 -42.78 -20.79
N PHE A 382 -7.14 -43.25 -20.70
CA PHE A 382 -6.78 -44.52 -20.06
C PHE A 382 -6.28 -44.38 -18.62
N GLY A 383 -6.33 -43.18 -18.02
CA GLY A 383 -5.80 -42.95 -16.68
C GLY A 383 -6.39 -43.88 -15.62
N SER A 384 -7.71 -44.09 -15.64
CA SER A 384 -8.40 -45.00 -14.72
C SER A 384 -8.08 -46.48 -14.94
N THR A 385 -7.68 -46.86 -16.16
CA THR A 385 -7.23 -48.22 -16.48
C THR A 385 -5.79 -48.43 -16.03
N TYR A 386 -4.93 -47.42 -16.16
CA TYR A 386 -3.53 -47.49 -15.74
C TYR A 386 -3.38 -47.86 -14.25
N ASP A 387 -4.24 -47.29 -13.40
CA ASP A 387 -4.27 -47.59 -11.96
C ASP A 387 -4.68 -49.04 -11.65
N LYS A 388 -5.26 -49.77 -12.61
CA LYS A 388 -5.64 -51.18 -12.45
C LYS A 388 -4.62 -52.14 -13.04
N LEU A 389 -3.60 -51.65 -13.76
CA LEU A 389 -2.57 -52.49 -14.36
C LEU A 389 -1.61 -53.04 -13.28
N PRO A 390 -1.11 -54.29 -13.44
CA PRO A 390 -0.01 -54.80 -12.63
C PRO A 390 1.25 -53.92 -12.78
N ASN A 391 2.11 -53.87 -11.76
CA ASN A 391 3.30 -53.02 -11.73
C ASN A 391 4.22 -53.22 -12.95
N GLY A 392 4.45 -54.47 -13.38
CA GLY A 392 5.25 -54.77 -14.56
C GLY A 392 4.65 -54.19 -15.85
N THR A 393 3.32 -54.24 -15.98
CA THR A 393 2.60 -53.66 -17.12
C THR A 393 2.61 -52.14 -17.08
N ARG A 394 2.46 -51.53 -15.89
CA ARG A 394 2.58 -50.07 -15.70
C ARG A 394 3.92 -49.55 -16.19
N TYR A 395 5.01 -50.22 -15.82
CA TYR A 395 6.35 -49.88 -16.29
C TYR A 395 6.47 -50.01 -17.82
N ASN A 396 5.96 -51.10 -18.39
CA ASN A 396 6.02 -51.34 -19.84
C ASN A 396 5.22 -50.31 -20.65
N VAL A 397 4.07 -49.86 -20.17
CA VAL A 397 3.24 -48.83 -20.83
C VAL A 397 3.92 -47.45 -20.81
N LEU A 398 4.72 -47.17 -19.79
CA LEU A 398 5.51 -45.93 -19.73
C LEU A 398 6.84 -46.01 -20.49
N ARG A 399 7.22 -47.17 -21.05
CA ARG A 399 8.45 -47.25 -21.84
C ARG A 399 8.34 -46.34 -23.06
N PRO A 400 9.28 -45.39 -23.23
CA PRO A 400 9.32 -44.54 -24.40
C PRO A 400 9.38 -45.38 -25.68
N ARG A 401 8.79 -44.87 -26.77
CA ARG A 401 8.76 -45.44 -28.14
C ARG A 401 7.71 -46.51 -28.42
N ASP A 402 7.34 -47.36 -27.46
CA ASP A 402 6.39 -48.46 -27.71
C ASP A 402 4.93 -48.02 -27.53
N TYR A 403 4.62 -47.35 -26.42
CA TYR A 403 3.26 -46.94 -26.05
C TYR A 403 3.13 -45.45 -25.73
N PHE A 404 4.24 -44.79 -25.37
CA PHE A 404 4.30 -43.36 -25.09
C PHE A 404 5.27 -42.70 -26.07
N ARG A 405 4.72 -42.06 -27.11
CA ARG A 405 5.50 -41.42 -28.18
C ARG A 405 5.56 -39.91 -27.97
N LEU A 406 6.74 -39.34 -28.07
CA LEU A 406 6.93 -37.90 -28.05
C LEU A 406 6.64 -37.33 -29.45
N VAL A 407 5.42 -36.84 -29.67
CA VAL A 407 5.00 -36.37 -31.01
C VAL A 407 5.65 -35.03 -31.36
N ASN A 408 5.63 -34.08 -30.43
CA ASN A 408 6.13 -32.74 -30.63
C ASN A 408 6.51 -32.13 -29.28
N VAL A 409 7.70 -31.54 -29.21
CA VAL A 409 8.17 -30.66 -28.14
C VAL A 409 8.51 -29.33 -28.76
N LYS A 410 7.91 -28.26 -28.24
CA LYS A 410 8.25 -26.87 -28.58
C LYS A 410 8.77 -26.17 -27.35
N VAL A 411 9.97 -25.62 -27.45
CA VAL A 411 10.48 -24.66 -26.49
C VAL A 411 10.10 -23.28 -27.00
N LEU A 412 9.31 -22.55 -26.21
CA LEU A 412 8.84 -21.21 -26.54
C LEU A 412 9.58 -20.18 -25.71
N ARG A 413 10.16 -19.17 -26.37
CA ARG A 413 10.76 -18.01 -25.72
C ARG A 413 9.76 -16.86 -25.71
N ARG A 414 9.48 -16.38 -24.49
CA ARG A 414 8.82 -15.08 -24.23
C ARG A 414 9.90 -14.04 -24.04
N ARG A 415 9.78 -12.89 -24.71
CA ARG A 415 10.63 -11.74 -24.38
C ARG A 415 10.17 -11.14 -23.06
N VAL A 416 11.14 -10.78 -22.24
CA VAL A 416 10.91 -9.86 -21.11
C VAL A 416 10.80 -8.46 -21.71
N THR A 417 9.87 -7.66 -21.23
CA THR A 417 9.70 -6.31 -21.77
C THR A 417 10.97 -5.49 -21.58
N GLU A 418 11.36 -4.73 -22.61
CA GLU A 418 12.43 -3.74 -22.50
C GLU A 418 11.96 -2.48 -21.77
N ARG A 419 10.64 -2.32 -21.59
CA ARG A 419 10.02 -1.20 -20.89
C ARG A 419 10.39 -1.25 -19.41
N ASN A 420 10.79 -0.10 -18.85
CA ASN A 420 11.01 0.02 -17.41
C ASN A 420 9.64 0.09 -16.72
N LEU A 421 9.31 -0.92 -15.91
CA LEU A 421 8.02 -1.05 -15.22
C LEU A 421 8.03 -0.40 -13.83
N GLY A 422 9.09 0.32 -13.49
CA GLY A 422 9.30 0.93 -12.19
C GLY A 422 10.68 0.58 -11.66
N ILE A 423 10.82 0.60 -10.34
CA ILE A 423 12.08 0.36 -9.63
C ILE A 423 11.89 -0.87 -8.74
N ASN A 424 12.76 -1.86 -8.85
CA ASN A 424 12.73 -3.07 -8.02
C ASN A 424 13.20 -2.75 -6.58
N SER A 425 13.15 -3.76 -5.70
CA SER A 425 13.59 -3.63 -4.31
C SER A 425 15.05 -3.20 -4.14
N LEU A 426 15.86 -3.29 -5.21
CA LEU A 426 17.27 -2.89 -5.24
C LEU A 426 17.50 -1.49 -5.82
N GLY A 427 16.43 -0.75 -6.15
CA GLY A 427 16.60 0.58 -6.73
C GLY A 427 16.88 0.58 -8.24
N LEU A 428 16.82 -0.58 -8.91
CA LEU A 428 17.08 -0.71 -10.35
C LEU A 428 15.78 -0.79 -11.14
N PRO A 429 15.77 -0.39 -12.43
CA PRO A 429 14.57 -0.52 -13.26
C PRO A 429 14.04 -1.97 -13.29
N ALA A 430 12.82 -2.16 -12.80
CA ALA A 430 12.14 -3.45 -12.82
C ALA A 430 11.68 -3.74 -14.25
N LYS A 431 12.07 -4.89 -14.81
CA LYS A 431 11.68 -5.34 -16.16
C LYS A 431 10.73 -6.53 -16.15
N ASP A 432 10.14 -6.84 -14.99
CA ASP A 432 9.69 -8.19 -14.64
C ASP A 432 8.34 -8.66 -15.24
N VAL A 433 7.91 -8.11 -16.38
CA VAL A 433 6.72 -8.61 -17.08
C VAL A 433 7.10 -9.09 -18.46
N PHE A 434 6.70 -10.31 -18.81
CA PHE A 434 6.77 -10.81 -20.17
C PHE A 434 6.07 -9.82 -21.11
N ASP A 435 6.73 -9.46 -22.20
CA ASP A 435 6.13 -8.65 -23.24
C ASP A 435 4.97 -9.43 -23.87
N ARG A 436 3.74 -8.93 -23.66
CA ARG A 436 2.52 -9.57 -24.14
C ARG A 436 2.21 -9.23 -25.60
N GLU A 437 2.78 -8.13 -26.10
CA GLU A 437 2.64 -7.70 -27.49
C GLU A 437 3.63 -8.46 -28.38
N ALA A 438 4.79 -8.82 -27.83
CA ALA A 438 5.76 -9.65 -28.53
C ALA A 438 5.21 -11.08 -28.72
N PRO A 439 5.17 -11.59 -29.96
CA PRO A 439 4.71 -12.96 -30.21
C PRO A 439 5.65 -13.99 -29.59
N LEU A 440 5.08 -15.13 -29.18
CA LEU A 440 5.87 -16.28 -28.73
C LEU A 440 6.75 -16.77 -29.88
N THR A 441 8.04 -16.90 -29.60
CA THR A 441 9.01 -17.41 -30.57
C THR A 441 9.34 -18.86 -30.24
N VAL A 442 9.24 -19.75 -31.23
CA VAL A 442 9.70 -21.14 -31.08
C VAL A 442 11.23 -21.10 -31.20
N VAL A 443 11.94 -21.48 -30.13
CA VAL A 443 13.42 -21.52 -30.12
C VAL A 443 13.97 -22.90 -30.44
N ALA A 444 13.19 -23.94 -30.13
CA ALA A 444 13.51 -25.30 -30.52
C ALA A 444 12.20 -26.06 -30.74
N GLU A 445 12.19 -26.92 -31.74
CA GLU A 445 11.11 -27.87 -31.99
C GLU A 445 11.74 -29.24 -32.30
N THR A 446 11.24 -30.27 -31.64
CA THR A 446 11.68 -31.65 -31.87
C THR A 446 10.51 -32.62 -31.69
N GLY A 447 10.69 -33.86 -32.10
CA GLY A 447 9.70 -34.92 -31.97
C GLY A 447 10.29 -36.24 -32.46
N GLU A 448 9.71 -37.34 -32.01
CA GLU A 448 10.06 -38.66 -32.52
C GLU A 448 9.47 -38.83 -33.93
N PRO A 449 10.30 -39.20 -34.93
CA PRO A 449 9.80 -39.42 -36.29
C PRO A 449 8.76 -40.53 -36.31
N HIS A 450 7.70 -40.35 -37.09
CA HIS A 450 6.69 -41.38 -37.27
C HIS A 450 7.32 -42.57 -37.99
N ARG A 451 7.54 -43.69 -37.27
CA ARG A 451 7.94 -44.95 -37.91
C ARG A 451 6.74 -45.49 -38.69
N ILE A 452 6.69 -45.15 -39.98
CA ILE A 452 5.81 -45.81 -40.93
C ILE A 452 6.32 -47.25 -41.08
N GLY A 453 5.68 -48.18 -40.39
CA GLY A 453 5.76 -49.61 -40.65
C GLY A 453 7.15 -50.24 -40.66
N SER A 454 7.68 -50.59 -39.49
CA SER A 454 8.25 -51.93 -39.36
C SER A 454 7.43 -52.62 -38.29
N HIS A 455 6.59 -53.56 -38.71
CA HIS A 455 5.96 -54.48 -37.77
C HIS A 455 7.06 -55.03 -36.85
N PRO A 456 6.81 -55.18 -35.54
CA PRO A 456 7.67 -56.02 -34.73
C PRO A 456 7.74 -57.36 -35.46
N ARG A 457 8.93 -57.75 -35.92
CA ARG A 457 9.16 -59.11 -36.41
C ARG A 457 8.62 -60.02 -35.32
N ALA A 458 7.55 -60.74 -35.62
CA ALA A 458 7.11 -61.84 -34.80
C ALA A 458 8.35 -62.66 -34.49
N SER A 459 8.60 -62.88 -33.19
CA SER A 459 9.65 -63.75 -32.70
C SER A 459 9.58 -65.04 -33.52
N VAL A 460 10.64 -65.29 -34.30
CA VAL A 460 10.83 -66.55 -35.00
C VAL A 460 10.86 -67.64 -33.94
N ASP A 461 10.02 -68.65 -34.15
CA ASP A 461 9.99 -69.92 -33.44
C ASP A 461 11.39 -70.40 -33.07
N THR A 462 11.68 -70.48 -31.77
CA THR A 462 12.70 -71.38 -31.25
C THR A 462 12.01 -72.70 -30.89
N SER A 463 11.83 -73.56 -31.88
CA SER A 463 11.55 -74.98 -31.70
C SER A 463 12.30 -75.82 -32.74
N GLU A 464 13.62 -75.65 -32.78
CA GLU A 464 14.57 -76.72 -33.10
C GLU A 464 15.67 -76.67 -32.03
N PHE A 465 15.39 -77.33 -30.90
CA PHE A 465 16.24 -78.29 -30.17
C PHE A 465 15.57 -78.68 -28.85
#